data_AF-A0AAP8N8N1-F1
#
_entry.id   AF-A0AAP8N8N1-F1
#
_cell.length_a   1.000
_cell.length_b   1.000
_cell.length_c   1.000
_cell.angle_alpha   90.00
_cell.angle_beta   90.00
_cell.angle_gamma   90.00
#
_symmetry.space_group_name_H-M   'P 1'
#
loop_
_entity.id
_entity.type
_entity.pdbx_description
1 polymer ?
#
loop_
_entity_poly.entity_id
_entity_poly.type
_entity_poly.pdbx_seq_one_letter_code
_entity_poly.pdbx_strand_id
1 'polypeptide(L)'
;TLSDEGFQMLLSAADGDGRRLLNLLENASDLAEDHSEIGIDLLQSLLGDTRRRFDKGGEAFYDQISALHKSVRGSNPDGALYWFARMIDGGCDP
;
A
#
# COMPACT_ATOMS: atom_id res chain seq x y z
N THR A 1 -13.26 -14.47 7.18
CA THR A 1 -12.54 -15.19 6.09
C THR A 1 -12.31 -14.24 4.92
N LEU A 2 -11.42 -14.56 3.98
CA LEU A 2 -11.14 -13.74 2.80
C LEU A 2 -11.31 -14.61 1.55
N SER A 3 -12.14 -14.16 0.60
CA SER A 3 -12.31 -14.83 -0.68
C SER A 3 -11.08 -14.65 -1.57
N ASP A 4 -10.87 -15.54 -2.53
CA ASP A 4 -9.76 -15.44 -3.50
C ASP A 4 -9.82 -14.11 -4.27
N GLU A 5 -11.02 -13.64 -4.62
CA GLU A 5 -11.23 -12.35 -5.28
C GLU A 5 -10.83 -11.18 -4.39
N GLY A 6 -11.22 -11.18 -3.11
CA GLY A 6 -10.82 -10.16 -2.15
C GLY A 6 -9.30 -10.14 -1.93
N PHE A 7 -8.67 -11.31 -1.93
CA PHE A 7 -7.21 -11.44 -1.86
C PHE A 7 -6.53 -10.81 -3.09
N GLN A 8 -7.04 -11.04 -4.31
CA GLN A 8 -6.52 -10.40 -5.52
C GLN A 8 -6.69 -8.87 -5.52
N MET A 9 -7.81 -8.37 -4.99
CA MET A 9 -8.02 -6.92 -4.83
C MET A 9 -6.97 -6.30 -3.90
N LEU A 10 -6.71 -6.92 -2.75
CA LEU A 10 -5.69 -6.46 -1.80
C LEU A 10 -4.29 -6.52 -2.40
N LEU A 11 -3.95 -7.58 -3.14
CA LEU A 11 -2.66 -7.69 -3.83
C LEU A 11 -2.47 -6.57 -4.86
N SER A 12 -3.49 -6.30 -5.66
CA SER A 12 -3.46 -5.24 -6.67
C SER A 12 -3.33 -3.86 -6.02
N ALA A 13 -4.01 -3.61 -4.91
CA ALA A 13 -3.92 -2.37 -4.16
C ALA A 13 -2.57 -2.20 -3.45
N ALA A 14 -1.96 -3.29 -2.98
CA ALA A 14 -0.65 -3.28 -2.34
C ALA A 14 0.49 -2.99 -3.33
N ASP A 15 0.32 -3.35 -4.60
CA ASP A 15 1.27 -3.04 -5.70
C ASP A 15 2.72 -3.45 -5.35
N GLY A 16 2.86 -4.67 -4.83
CA GLY A 16 4.15 -5.26 -4.42
C GLY A 16 4.70 -4.81 -3.05
N ASP A 17 4.05 -3.87 -2.36
CA ASP A 17 4.41 -3.47 -1.00
C ASP A 17 3.72 -4.36 0.04
N GLY A 18 4.46 -5.31 0.60
CA GLY A 18 3.95 -6.23 1.63
C GLY A 18 3.49 -5.53 2.92
N ARG A 19 4.09 -4.40 3.29
CA ARG A 19 3.63 -3.63 4.46
C ARG A 19 2.27 -3.00 4.19
N ARG A 20 2.10 -2.42 3.00
CA ARG A 20 0.80 -1.89 2.57
C ARG A 20 -0.26 -2.97 2.51
N LEU A 21 0.08 -4.17 2.03
CA LEU A 21 -0.83 -5.32 2.04
C LEU A 21 -1.32 -5.65 3.46
N LEU A 22 -0.40 -5.76 4.41
CA LEU A 22 -0.74 -6.07 5.81
C LEU A 22 -1.61 -4.98 6.44
N ASN A 23 -1.28 -3.71 6.23
CA ASN A 23 -2.08 -2.59 6.73
C ASN A 23 -3.50 -2.58 6.13
N LEU A 24 -3.63 -2.86 4.83
CA LEU A 24 -4.94 -2.94 4.17
C LEU A 24 -5.76 -4.12 4.72
N LEU A 25 -5.11 -5.27 4.93
CA LEU A 25 -5.76 -6.45 5.51
C LEU A 25 -6.19 -6.20 6.97
N GLU A 26 -5.36 -5.55 7.76
CA GLU A 26 -5.67 -5.16 9.14
C GLU A 26 -6.89 -4.23 9.17
N ASN A 27 -6.87 -3.14 8.41
CA ASN A 27 -8.01 -2.22 8.32
C ASN A 27 -9.29 -2.92 7.83
N ALA A 28 -9.19 -3.82 6.85
CA ALA A 28 -10.32 -4.60 6.36
C ALA A 28 -10.87 -5.57 7.42
N SER A 29 -9.99 -6.13 8.24
CA SER A 29 -10.36 -7.03 9.33
C SER A 29 -11.03 -6.27 10.48
N ASP A 30 -10.56 -5.07 10.81
CA ASP A 30 -11.14 -4.21 11.84
C ASP A 30 -12.54 -3.70 11.48
N LEU A 31 -12.81 -3.53 10.18
CA LEU A 31 -14.12 -3.09 9.68
C LEU A 31 -15.11 -4.24 9.43
N ALA A 32 -14.62 -5.48 9.36
CA ALA A 32 -15.49 -6.64 9.25
C ALA A 32 -16.15 -6.90 10.61
N GLU A 33 -17.47 -7.10 10.64
CA GLU A 33 -18.17 -7.51 11.87
C GLU A 33 -17.62 -8.86 12.39
N ASP A 34 -17.63 -9.06 13.71
CA ASP A 34 -17.02 -10.24 14.38
C ASP A 34 -17.35 -11.56 13.66
N HIS A 35 -16.29 -12.26 13.22
CA HIS A 35 -16.32 -13.53 12.50
C HIS A 35 -16.92 -13.52 11.08
N SER A 36 -17.15 -12.34 10.49
CA SER A 36 -17.67 -12.22 9.13
C SER A 36 -16.60 -12.42 8.07
N GLU A 37 -17.03 -12.73 6.85
CA GLU A 37 -16.18 -12.69 5.68
C GLU A 37 -15.89 -11.23 5.30
N ILE A 38 -14.64 -10.93 4.94
CA ILE A 38 -14.27 -9.62 4.38
C ILE A 38 -14.92 -9.53 3.00
N GLY A 39 -16.09 -8.88 2.95
CA GLY A 39 -16.88 -8.74 1.73
C GLY A 39 -16.21 -7.87 0.68
N ILE A 40 -16.51 -8.15 -0.59
CA ILE A 40 -15.98 -7.36 -1.72
C ILE A 40 -16.43 -5.90 -1.64
N ASP A 41 -17.68 -5.65 -1.25
CA ASP A 41 -18.22 -4.29 -1.09
C ASP A 41 -17.46 -3.51 -0.01
N LEU A 42 -17.09 -4.19 1.09
CA LEU A 42 -16.25 -3.61 2.13
C LEU A 42 -14.88 -3.23 1.56
N LEU A 43 -14.23 -4.13 0.81
CA LEU A 43 -12.94 -3.86 0.18
C LEU A 43 -13.03 -2.72 -0.85
N GLN A 44 -14.09 -2.65 -1.65
CA GLN A 44 -14.30 -1.54 -2.58
C GLN A 44 -14.43 -0.20 -1.84
N SER A 45 -15.19 -0.18 -0.73
CA SER A 45 -15.32 1.04 0.08
C SER A 45 -14.01 1.45 0.76
N LEU A 46 -13.24 0.48 1.26
CA LEU A 46 -11.94 0.71 1.90
C LEU A 46 -10.90 1.23 0.91
N LEU A 47 -10.82 0.60 -0.27
CA LEU A 47 -9.80 0.91 -1.28
C LEU A 47 -10.09 2.23 -2.01
N GLY A 48 -11.38 2.60 -2.11
CA GLY A 48 -11.83 3.88 -2.64
C GLY A 48 -11.24 4.25 -4.01
N ASP A 49 -11.44 5.49 -4.45
CA ASP A 49 -10.75 6.01 -5.64
C ASP A 49 -9.29 6.31 -5.27
N THR A 50 -8.47 5.26 -5.26
CA THR A 50 -7.02 5.31 -4.99
C THR A 50 -6.27 5.95 -6.16
N ARG A 51 -6.71 7.11 -6.63
CA ARG A 51 -5.87 7.98 -7.46
C ARG A 51 -4.63 8.27 -6.64
N ARG A 52 -3.50 7.71 -7.08
CA ARG A 52 -2.14 7.92 -6.58
C ARG A 52 -1.94 9.41 -6.32
N ARG A 53 -2.26 9.84 -5.11
CA ARG A 53 -2.26 11.26 -4.76
C ARG A 53 -0.91 11.48 -4.10
N PHE A 54 -0.07 12.26 -4.76
CA PHE A 54 1.09 12.80 -4.10
C PHE A 54 0.64 13.58 -2.87
N ASP A 55 1.00 13.09 -1.70
CA ASP A 55 0.82 13.83 -0.48
C ASP A 55 2.11 14.59 -0.19
N LYS A 56 2.31 15.75 -0.84
CA LYS A 56 3.48 16.62 -0.61
C LYS A 56 3.50 17.02 0.86
N GLY A 57 4.34 16.34 1.64
CA GLY A 57 4.53 16.60 3.06
C GLY A 57 3.64 15.80 4.01
N GLY A 58 2.88 14.81 3.51
CA GLY A 58 2.14 13.89 4.38
C GLY A 58 2.86 12.58 4.67
N GLU A 59 2.22 11.73 5.46
CA GLU A 59 2.80 10.50 6.03
C GLU A 59 3.29 9.53 4.95
N ALA A 60 2.52 9.38 3.87
CA ALA A 60 2.87 8.49 2.76
C ALA A 60 4.18 8.89 2.05
N PHE A 61 4.54 10.18 2.03
CA PHE A 61 5.78 10.66 1.45
C PHE A 61 6.98 10.35 2.36
N TYR A 62 6.85 10.60 3.67
CA TYR A 62 7.90 10.29 4.64
C TYR A 62 8.16 8.79 4.74
N ASP A 63 7.12 7.97 4.65
CA ASP A 63 7.24 6.52 4.60
C ASP A 63 8.06 6.04 3.40
N GLN A 64 7.79 6.60 2.22
CA GLN A 64 8.51 6.27 0.99
C GLN A 64 9.98 6.70 1.05
N ILE A 65 10.28 7.92 1.53
CA ILE A 65 11.67 8.37 1.73
C ILE A 65 12.40 7.51 2.76
N SER A 66 11.74 7.16 3.86
CA SER A 66 12.30 6.28 4.90
C SER A 66 12.65 4.91 4.33
N ALA A 67 11.76 4.34 3.51
CA ALA A 67 11.99 3.06 2.84
C ALA A 67 13.14 3.15 1.82
N LEU A 68 13.19 4.20 1.00
CA LEU A 68 14.30 4.46 0.08
C LEU A 68 15.65 4.53 0.81
N HIS A 69 15.75 5.33 1.87
CA HIS A 69 16.98 5.44 2.67
C HIS A 69 17.38 4.12 3.31
N LYS A 70 16.43 3.34 3.82
CA LYS A 70 16.69 2.00 4.38
C LYS A 70 17.19 1.04 3.31
N SER A 71 16.62 1.04 2.11
CA SER A 71 17.07 0.22 0.98
C SER A 71 18.49 0.57 0.53
N VAL A 72 18.80 1.87 0.40
CA VAL A 72 20.16 2.34 0.05
C VAL A 72 21.17 1.92 1.13
N ARG A 73 20.88 2.20 2.41
CA ARG A 73 21.75 1.80 3.53
C ARG A 73 21.92 0.29 3.62
N GLY A 74 20.87 -0.47 3.29
CA GLY A 74 20.87 -1.93 3.25
C GLY A 74 21.51 -2.53 2.00
N SER A 75 22.06 -1.71 1.08
CA SER A 75 22.61 -2.17 -0.20
C SER A 75 21.63 -3.04 -1.02
N ASN A 76 20.34 -2.72 -0.97
CA ASN A 76 19.30 -3.35 -1.77
C ASN A 76 18.96 -2.43 -2.96
N PRO A 77 19.60 -2.61 -4.14
CA PRO A 77 19.43 -1.72 -5.28
C PRO A 77 18.03 -1.81 -5.89
N ASP A 78 17.43 -3.00 -5.95
CA ASP A 78 16.08 -3.18 -6.51
C ASP A 78 15.03 -2.45 -5.67
N GLY A 79 15.12 -2.59 -4.34
CA GLY A 79 14.26 -1.85 -3.42
C GLY A 79 14.46 -0.33 -3.52
N ALA A 80 15.70 0.13 -3.68
CA ALA A 80 15.98 1.55 -3.84
C ALA A 80 15.35 2.11 -5.14
N LEU A 81 15.51 1.41 -6.26
CA LEU A 81 14.91 1.79 -7.54
C LEU A 81 13.38 1.77 -7.49
N TYR A 82 12.79 0.77 -6.83
CA TYR A 82 11.34 0.69 -6.66
C TYR A 82 10.77 1.89 -5.90
N TRP A 83 11.34 2.22 -4.73
CA TRP A 83 10.86 3.36 -3.93
C TRP A 83 11.10 4.70 -4.63
N PHE A 84 12.23 4.85 -5.30
CA PHE A 84 12.50 6.05 -6.09
C PHE A 84 11.52 6.22 -7.25
N ALA A 85 11.32 5.19 -8.08
CA ALA A 85 10.37 5.24 -9.19
C ALA A 85 8.94 5.53 -8.73
N ARG A 86 8.51 4.92 -7.62
CA ARG A 86 7.19 5.18 -7.02
C ARG A 86 7.04 6.63 -6.54
N MET A 87 8.08 7.22 -5.95
CA MET A 87 8.03 8.63 -5.56
C MET A 87 7.90 9.55 -6.79
N ILE A 88 8.59 9.24 -7.89
CA ILE A 88 8.50 9.99 -9.15
C ILE A 88 7.12 9.85 -9.80
N ASP A 89 6.58 8.63 -9.91
CA ASP A 89 5.21 8.38 -10.40
C ASP A 89 4.17 9.06 -9.50
N GLY A 90 4.48 9.15 -8.21
CA GLY A 90 3.74 9.91 -7.24
C GLY A 90 3.73 11.41 -7.51
N GLY A 91 4.69 12.00 -8.23
CA GLY A 91 4.79 13.45 -8.47
C GLY A 91 5.85 14.17 -7.61
N CYS A 92 6.79 13.41 -7.03
CA CYS A 92 7.96 13.96 -6.36
C CYS A 92 8.86 14.69 -7.35
N ASP A 93 9.41 15.82 -6.90
CA ASP A 93 10.49 16.50 -7.62
C ASP A 93 11.82 15.78 -7.30
N PRO A 94 12.58 15.33 -8.31
CA PRO A 94 13.84 14.59 -8.13
C PRO A 94 15.00 15.41 -7.59
#